data_AF-A0A927Y669-F1
#
_entry.id   AF-A0A927Y669-F1
#
_cell.length_a   1.000
_cell.length_b   1.000
_cell.length_c   1.000
_cell.angle_alpha   90.00
_cell.angle_beta   90.00
_cell.angle_gamma   90.00
#
_symmetry.space_group_name_H-M   'P 1'
#
loop_
_entity.id
_entity.type
_entity.pdbx_description
1 polymer ?
#
loop_
_entity_poly.entity_id
_entity_poly.type
_entity_poly.pdbx_seq_one_letter_code
_entity_poly.pdbx_strand_id
1 'polypeptide(L)'
;MKKNEANIPDINVKIERILDGEGNTKAYASLTLGNAFAVHGIRIAETEKGLKARMPFRSYKSGDETKYQDVFHAISTEAHNALEKSVLDAYSQALEQSMGKDEPEADQGEKTSEPDLEDDEPEPAMSQQM
;
A
#
# COMPACT_ATOMS: atom_id res chain seq x y z
N MET A 1 -25.23 -22.30 20.36
CA MET A 1 -24.10 -22.58 19.46
C MET A 1 -23.10 -21.45 19.60
N LYS A 2 -21.91 -21.69 20.17
CA LYS A 2 -20.90 -20.65 20.33
C LYS A 2 -20.38 -20.30 18.92
N LYS A 3 -20.48 -19.03 18.51
CA LYS A 3 -19.70 -18.53 17.38
C LYS A 3 -18.24 -18.81 17.75
N ASN A 4 -17.59 -19.70 17.02
CA ASN A 4 -16.14 -19.81 17.12
C ASN A 4 -15.60 -18.50 16.56
N GLU A 5 -15.29 -17.57 17.45
CA GLU A 5 -14.53 -16.37 17.11
C GLU A 5 -13.22 -16.87 16.51
N ALA A 6 -13.04 -16.65 15.20
CA ALA A 6 -11.84 -17.10 14.53
C ALA A 6 -10.70 -16.29 15.14
N ASN A 7 -9.79 -16.96 15.84
CA ASN A 7 -8.56 -16.33 16.28
C ASN A 7 -7.69 -16.16 15.04
N ILE A 8 -7.88 -15.05 14.34
CA ILE A 8 -7.06 -14.68 13.19
C ILE A 8 -5.69 -14.27 13.76
N PRO A 9 -4.61 -14.94 13.37
CA PRO A 9 -3.27 -14.55 13.81
C PRO A 9 -2.92 -13.17 13.27
N ASP A 10 -1.98 -12.50 13.93
CA ASP A 10 -1.41 -11.26 13.40
C ASP A 10 -0.83 -11.51 11.99
N ILE A 11 -1.22 -10.67 11.04
CA ILE A 11 -0.87 -10.79 9.63
C ILE A 11 -0.09 -9.54 9.23
N ASN A 12 1.19 -9.72 8.97
CA ASN A 12 2.03 -8.67 8.40
C ASN A 12 2.42 -9.03 6.97
N VAL A 13 2.20 -8.12 6.02
CA VAL A 13 2.50 -8.35 4.60
C VAL A 13 3.56 -7.36 4.13
N LYS A 14 4.53 -7.87 3.37
CA LYS A 14 5.56 -7.07 2.73
C LYS A 14 5.58 -7.35 1.23
N ILE A 15 5.52 -6.30 0.43
CA ILE A 15 5.70 -6.40 -1.01
C ILE A 15 7.20 -6.51 -1.32
N GLU A 16 7.58 -7.55 -2.05
CA GLU A 16 8.98 -7.77 -2.44
C GLU A 16 9.31 -7.08 -3.76
N ARG A 17 8.40 -7.13 -4.72
CA ARG A 17 8.56 -6.46 -6.01
C ARG A 17 7.22 -6.16 -6.65
N ILE A 18 7.12 -5.01 -7.28
CA ILE A 18 6.02 -4.62 -8.16
C ILE A 18 6.44 -4.92 -9.60
N LEU A 19 5.48 -5.31 -10.43
CA LEU A 19 5.65 -5.65 -11.83
C LEU A 19 4.72 -4.76 -12.66
N ASP A 20 5.31 -3.87 -13.45
CA ASP A 20 4.59 -2.94 -14.34
C ASP A 20 4.35 -3.51 -15.75
N GLY A 21 4.51 -4.83 -15.91
CA GLY A 21 4.34 -5.51 -17.19
C GLY A 21 2.89 -5.80 -17.56
N GLU A 22 2.66 -6.10 -18.84
CA GLU A 22 1.36 -6.49 -19.43
C GLU A 22 0.84 -7.88 -18.98
N GLY A 23 1.42 -8.43 -17.91
CA GLY A 23 1.06 -9.73 -17.38
C GLY A 23 -0.08 -9.65 -16.36
N ASN A 24 -0.76 -10.79 -16.16
CA ASN A 24 -1.78 -10.90 -15.11
C ASN A 24 -1.21 -10.69 -13.69
N THR A 25 0.10 -10.85 -13.49
CA THR A 25 0.73 -10.68 -12.17
C THR A 25 1.28 -9.26 -12.03
N LYS A 26 0.85 -8.56 -10.99
CA LYS A 26 1.21 -7.18 -10.68
C LYS A 26 2.27 -7.07 -9.59
N ALA A 27 2.38 -8.03 -8.68
CA ALA A 27 3.42 -8.00 -7.65
C ALA A 27 3.66 -9.38 -7.03
N TYR A 28 4.82 -9.50 -6.37
CA TYR A 28 5.09 -10.59 -5.43
C TYR A 28 5.14 -10.05 -4.00
N ALA A 29 4.54 -10.80 -3.10
CA ALA A 29 4.47 -10.50 -1.68
C ALA A 29 4.94 -11.66 -0.83
N SER A 30 5.40 -11.29 0.35
CA SER A 30 5.73 -12.18 1.45
C SER A 30 4.85 -11.84 2.65
N LEU A 31 4.37 -12.87 3.33
CA LEU A 31 3.48 -12.79 4.48
C LEU A 31 4.20 -13.31 5.73
N THR A 32 4.00 -12.64 6.85
CA THR A 32 4.42 -13.10 8.17
C THR A 32 3.18 -13.31 9.04
N LEU A 33 3.06 -14.49 9.65
CA LEU A 33 1.95 -14.88 10.51
C LEU A 33 2.42 -14.98 11.96
N GLY A 34 1.78 -14.22 12.85
CA GLY A 34 2.04 -14.24 14.30
C GLY A 34 3.49 -13.98 14.67
N ASN A 35 4.23 -13.26 13.81
CA ASN A 35 5.68 -13.06 13.92
C ASN A 35 6.50 -14.36 14.09
N ALA A 36 5.94 -15.50 13.69
CA ALA A 36 6.51 -16.84 13.91
C ALA A 36 6.73 -17.61 12.61
N PHE A 37 5.91 -17.35 11.58
CA PHE A 37 5.99 -18.05 10.30
C PHE A 37 6.06 -17.06 9.14
N ALA A 38 6.96 -17.30 8.20
CA ALA A 38 7.04 -16.55 6.95
C ALA A 38 6.57 -17.43 5.78
N VAL A 39 5.75 -16.84 4.90
CA VAL A 39 5.23 -17.46 3.69
C VAL A 39 5.62 -16.58 2.51
N HIS A 40 6.46 -17.12 1.64
CA HIS A 40 6.96 -16.43 0.46
C HIS A 40 6.19 -16.87 -0.80
N GLY A 41 6.22 -16.03 -1.84
CA GLY A 41 5.69 -16.38 -3.15
C GLY A 41 4.18 -16.20 -3.29
N ILE A 42 3.58 -15.32 -2.49
CA ILE A 42 2.22 -14.84 -2.72
C ILE A 42 2.27 -13.94 -3.96
N ARG A 43 1.35 -14.15 -4.91
CA ARG A 43 1.30 -13.37 -6.14
C ARG A 43 0.07 -12.48 -6.14
N ILE A 44 0.22 -11.19 -6.40
CA ILE A 44 -0.92 -10.31 -6.61
C ILE A 44 -1.19 -10.29 -8.11
N ALA A 45 -2.39 -10.68 -8.51
CA ALA A 45 -2.79 -10.75 -9.90
C ALA A 45 -4.08 -9.98 -10.14
N GLU A 46 -4.15 -9.30 -11.27
CA GLU A 46 -5.36 -8.65 -11.75
C GLU A 46 -6.21 -9.66 -12.52
N THR A 47 -7.50 -9.67 -12.24
CA THR A 47 -8.51 -10.47 -12.94
C THR A 47 -9.64 -9.57 -13.39
N GLU A 48 -10.55 -10.05 -14.22
CA GLU A 48 -11.74 -9.29 -14.64
C GLU A 48 -12.60 -8.79 -13.46
N LYS A 49 -12.48 -9.43 -12.29
CA LYS A 49 -13.18 -9.05 -11.05
C LYS A 49 -12.34 -8.15 -10.13
N GLY A 50 -11.17 -7.69 -10.58
CA GLY A 50 -10.24 -6.85 -9.85
C GLY A 50 -8.97 -7.57 -9.39
N LEU A 51 -8.17 -6.85 -8.60
CA LEU A 51 -6.93 -7.33 -7.98
C LEU A 51 -7.21 -8.39 -6.91
N LYS A 52 -6.49 -9.51 -6.97
CA LYS A 52 -6.58 -10.60 -5.99
C LYS A 52 -5.21 -11.17 -5.64
N ALA A 53 -5.07 -11.62 -4.40
CA ALA A 53 -3.92 -12.39 -3.95
C ALA A 53 -4.09 -13.87 -4.32
N ARG A 54 -3.19 -14.40 -5.14
CA ARG A 54 -3.02 -15.84 -5.33
C ARG A 54 -2.04 -16.39 -4.32
N MET A 55 -2.48 -17.43 -3.64
CA MET A 55 -1.66 -18.13 -2.67
C MET A 55 -0.48 -18.86 -3.35
N PRO A 56 0.60 -19.15 -2.62
CA PRO A 56 1.73 -19.92 -3.15
C PRO A 56 1.26 -21.32 -3.53
N PHE A 57 1.55 -21.74 -4.75
CA PHE A 57 1.17 -23.05 -5.26
C PHE A 57 2.38 -23.82 -5.80
N ARG A 58 2.29 -25.14 -5.75
CA ARG A 58 3.22 -26.05 -6.42
C ARG A 58 2.48 -26.74 -7.56
N SER A 59 3.17 -26.92 -8.68
CA SER A 59 2.71 -27.79 -9.76
C SER A 59 3.41 -29.14 -9.70
N TYR A 60 2.71 -30.19 -10.09
CA TYR A 60 3.27 -31.52 -10.28
C TYR A 60 2.64 -32.20 -11.48
N LYS A 61 3.40 -33.07 -12.14
CA LYS A 61 2.90 -33.89 -13.25
C LYS A 61 2.23 -35.14 -12.69
N SER A 62 0.98 -35.34 -13.08
CA SER A 62 0.18 -36.52 -12.74
C SER A 62 -0.23 -37.18 -14.07
N GLY A 63 0.62 -38.07 -14.58
CA GLY A 63 0.48 -38.58 -15.96
C GLY A 63 0.79 -37.48 -16.97
N ASP A 64 -0.07 -37.33 -17.98
CA ASP A 64 0.02 -36.29 -19.01
C ASP A 64 -0.51 -34.92 -18.55
N GLU A 65 -1.12 -34.84 -17.38
CA GLU A 65 -1.71 -33.60 -16.87
C GLU A 65 -0.83 -32.92 -15.82
N THR A 66 -0.73 -31.58 -15.89
CA THR A 66 -0.10 -30.77 -14.84
C THR A 66 -1.16 -30.31 -13.86
N LYS A 67 -1.07 -30.78 -12.61
CA LYS A 67 -1.95 -30.36 -11.52
C LYS A 67 -1.29 -29.26 -10.70
N TYR A 68 -2.11 -28.33 -10.23
CA TYR A 68 -1.69 -27.22 -9.38
C TYR A 68 -2.35 -27.38 -8.01
N GLN A 69 -1.56 -27.25 -6.96
CA GLN A 69 -2.05 -27.33 -5.58
C GLN A 69 -1.48 -26.19 -4.76
N ASP A 70 -2.35 -25.47 -4.06
CA ASP A 70 -1.95 -24.44 -3.11
C ASP A 70 -1.18 -25.07 -1.95
N VAL A 71 -0.01 -24.52 -1.66
CA VAL A 71 0.86 -24.94 -0.56
C VAL A 71 0.39 -24.30 0.76
N PHE A 72 -0.23 -23.12 0.67
CA PHE A 72 -0.77 -22.39 1.80
C PHE A 72 -2.18 -21.93 1.48
N HIS A 73 -3.14 -22.23 2.36
CA HIS A 73 -4.53 -21.79 2.21
C HIS A 73 -5.15 -21.52 3.57
N ALA A 74 -6.02 -20.52 3.63
CA ALA A 74 -6.85 -20.28 4.80
C ALA A 74 -7.99 -21.30 4.83
N ILE A 75 -8.25 -21.88 6.00
CA ILE A 75 -9.33 -22.87 6.20
C ILE A 75 -10.70 -22.19 6.30
N SER A 76 -10.75 -20.99 6.88
CA SER A 76 -11.98 -20.23 7.09
C SER A 76 -12.07 -19.04 6.15
N THR A 77 -13.28 -18.75 5.67
CA THR A 77 -13.56 -17.60 4.80
C THR A 77 -13.15 -16.27 5.44
N GLU A 78 -13.32 -16.13 6.76
CA GLU A 78 -12.94 -14.92 7.48
C GLU A 78 -11.42 -14.67 7.43
N ALA A 79 -10.62 -15.71 7.68
CA ALA A 79 -9.17 -15.64 7.58
C ALA A 79 -8.71 -15.42 6.12
N HIS A 80 -9.42 -16.00 5.15
CA HIS A 80 -9.16 -15.75 3.73
C HIS A 80 -9.36 -14.28 3.37
N ASN A 81 -10.49 -13.69 3.78
CA ASN A 81 -10.79 -12.29 3.51
C ASN A 81 -9.82 -11.35 4.22
N ALA A 82 -9.44 -11.67 5.47
CA ALA A 82 -8.43 -10.90 6.20
C ALA A 82 -7.07 -10.91 5.49
N LEU A 83 -6.62 -12.09 5.03
CA LEU A 83 -5.41 -12.22 4.23
C LEU A 83 -5.48 -11.47 2.90
N GLU A 84 -6.55 -11.65 2.13
CA GLU A 84 -6.73 -10.98 0.83
C GLU A 84 -6.70 -9.46 1.03
N LYS A 85 -7.41 -8.94 2.03
CA LYS A 85 -7.43 -7.52 2.36
C LYS A 85 -6.04 -7.00 2.76
N SER A 86 -5.34 -7.66 3.69
CA SER A 86 -4.02 -7.22 4.13
C SER A 86 -2.98 -7.22 2.99
N VAL A 87 -3.07 -8.18 2.07
CA VAL A 87 -2.16 -8.23 0.91
C VAL A 87 -2.45 -7.11 -0.08
N LEU A 88 -3.72 -6.85 -0.38
CA LEU A 88 -4.10 -5.76 -1.28
C LEU A 88 -3.77 -4.38 -0.69
N ASP A 89 -3.99 -4.20 0.60
CA ASP A 89 -3.66 -2.97 1.32
C ASP A 89 -2.15 -2.68 1.28
N ALA A 90 -1.31 -3.67 1.58
CA ALA A 90 0.14 -3.54 1.48
C ALA A 90 0.60 -3.25 0.03
N TYR A 91 -0.11 -3.80 -0.97
CA TYR A 91 0.17 -3.50 -2.38
C TYR A 91 -0.16 -2.05 -2.75
N SER A 92 -1.33 -1.55 -2.35
CA SER A 92 -1.72 -0.16 -2.56
C SER A 92 -0.74 0.81 -1.90
N GLN A 93 -0.35 0.54 -0.64
CA GLN A 93 0.66 1.35 0.06
C GLN A 93 2.01 1.33 -0.65
N ALA A 94 2.47 0.15 -1.10
CA ALA A 94 3.73 0.02 -1.82
C ALA A 94 3.70 0.74 -3.19
N LEU A 95 2.55 0.72 -3.87
CA LEU A 95 2.35 1.43 -5.14
C LEU A 95 2.46 2.95 -4.92
N GLU A 96 1.82 3.47 -3.88
CA GLU A 96 1.88 4.89 -3.53
C GLU A 96 3.30 5.33 -3.15
N GLN A 97 4.04 4.49 -2.41
CA GLN A 97 5.44 4.75 -2.12
C GLN A 97 6.36 4.63 -3.36
N SER A 98 5.98 3.83 -4.35
CA SER A 98 6.73 3.69 -5.60
C SER A 98 6.46 4.85 -6.57
N MET A 99 5.24 5.39 -6.59
CA MET A 99 4.85 6.55 -7.40
C MET A 99 5.22 7.88 -6.74
N GLY A 100 5.29 7.94 -5.40
CA GLY A 100 5.70 9.12 -4.63
C GLY A 100 7.21 9.39 -4.60
N LYS A 101 7.99 8.84 -5.55
CA LYS A 101 9.44 9.10 -5.68
C LYS A 101 9.79 10.22 -6.66
N ASP A 102 8.78 10.85 -7.28
CA ASP A 102 8.93 11.98 -8.20
C ASP A 102 8.06 13.18 -7.77
N GLU A 103 8.22 13.67 -6.53
CA GLU A 103 7.98 15.09 -6.23
C GLU A 103 9.08 15.64 -5.31
N PRO A 104 9.65 16.82 -5.62
CA PRO A 104 10.59 17.52 -4.76
C PRO A 104 9.86 17.98 -3.49
N GLU A 105 10.60 18.16 -2.40
CA GLU A 105 10.12 18.85 -1.20
C GLU A 105 9.46 20.19 -1.57
N ALA A 106 8.13 20.19 -1.65
CA ALA A 106 7.34 21.40 -1.69
C ALA A 106 7.24 21.96 -0.27
N ASP A 107 8.17 22.88 0.00
CA ASP A 107 7.97 24.13 0.74
C ASP A 107 6.58 24.29 1.37
N GLN A 108 6.50 24.04 2.68
CA GLN A 108 5.35 24.45 3.50
C GLN A 108 5.76 25.64 4.34
N GLY A 109 5.34 26.84 3.93
CA GLY A 109 5.65 28.04 4.69
C GLY A 109 4.93 29.34 4.35
N GLU A 110 4.03 29.41 3.37
CA GLU A 110 3.28 30.66 3.15
C GLU A 110 2.09 30.75 4.12
N LYS A 111 2.31 31.46 5.24
CA LYS A 111 1.22 32.02 6.05
C LYS A 111 1.03 33.46 5.61
N THR A 112 0.14 33.66 4.64
CA THR A 112 -0.44 34.95 4.32
C THR A 112 -1.30 35.39 5.51
N SER A 113 -0.86 36.44 6.20
CA SER A 113 -1.72 37.22 7.07
C SER A 113 -1.30 38.67 7.00
N GLU A 114 -1.97 39.41 6.11
CA GLU A 114 -2.17 40.86 6.18
C GLU A 114 -3.36 41.17 5.26
N PRO A 115 -4.19 42.20 5.51
CA PRO A 115 -3.75 43.50 6.03
C PRO A 115 -4.68 44.12 7.09
N ASP A 116 -4.19 45.13 7.80
CA ASP A 116 -4.89 46.39 8.13
C ASP A 116 -4.07 47.12 9.19
N LEU A 117 -3.33 48.17 8.81
CA LEU A 117 -2.94 49.30 9.65
C LEU A 117 -2.49 50.46 8.73
N GLU A 118 -3.49 51.26 8.38
CA GLU A 118 -3.51 52.73 8.28
C GLU A 118 -2.17 53.49 8.16
N ASP A 119 -2.02 54.13 6.99
CA ASP A 119 -1.56 55.52 6.74
C ASP A 119 -0.39 56.08 7.57
N ASP A 120 0.81 56.08 6.98
CA ASP A 120 1.89 57.02 7.35
C ASP A 120 2.48 57.61 6.06
N GLU A 121 1.91 58.73 5.59
CA GLU A 121 2.52 59.55 4.54
C GLU A 121 3.84 60.15 5.02
N PRO A 122 4.92 60.13 4.21
CA PRO A 122 6.14 60.86 4.54
C PRO A 122 6.04 62.32 4.04
N GLU A 123 5.94 63.29 4.95
CA GLU A 123 6.26 64.69 4.62
C GLU A 123 7.72 65.03 5.00
N PRO A 124 8.59 65.35 4.03
CA PRO A 124 9.88 65.96 4.30
C PRO A 124 9.72 67.47 4.53
N ALA A 125 9.81 67.92 5.78
CA ALA A 125 9.92 69.36 6.07
C ALA A 125 11.36 69.86 5.82
N MET A 126 11.64 70.30 4.59
CA MET A 126 12.73 71.22 4.28
C MET A 126 12.25 72.67 4.35
N SER A 127 12.79 73.45 5.30
CA SER A 127 13.21 74.86 5.17
C SER A 127 13.02 75.61 6.48
N GLN A 128 14.11 75.81 7.20
CA GLN A 128 14.19 76.85 8.21
C GLN A 128 14.87 78.06 7.56
N GLN A 129 14.06 79.06 7.23
CA GLN A 129 14.52 80.40 6.89
C GLN A 129 14.17 81.31 8.08
N MET A 130 15.11 81.50 9.00
CA MET A 130 15.32 82.73 9.79
C MET A 130 16.79 82.78 10.21
#